data_AF-A0A950GPC5-F1
#
_entry.id   AF-A0A950GPC5-F1
#
_cell.length_a   1.000
_cell.length_b   1.000
_cell.length_c   1.000
_cell.angle_alpha   90.00
_cell.angle_beta   90.00
_cell.angle_gamma   90.00
#
_symmetry.space_group_name_H-M   'P 1'
#
loop_
_entity.id
_entity.type
_entity.pdbx_description
1 polymer ?
#
loop_
_entity_poly.entity_id
_entity_poly.type
_entity_poly.pdbx_seq_one_letter_code
_entity_poly.pdbx_strand_id
1 'polypeptide(L)' 'MFYRTDKNDHGLPHNPFKAIVAPRPIGWISAVNRKGEINLSPYSYFNAVGDR' A
#
# COMPACT_ATOMS: atom_id res chain seq x y z
N MET A 1 21.24 -13.73 -0.99
CA MET A 1 19.98 -14.23 -1.61
C MET A 1 19.44 -13.12 -2.50
N PHE A 2 19.15 -13.42 -3.77
CA PHE A 2 18.61 -12.44 -4.71
C PHE A 2 17.11 -12.68 -4.89
N TYR A 3 16.29 -11.68 -4.55
CA TYR A 3 14.84 -11.74 -4.71
C TYR A 3 14.45 -11.22 -6.09
N ARG A 4 13.82 -12.07 -6.90
CA ARG A 4 13.25 -11.72 -8.19
C ARG A 4 11.78 -11.30 -8.04
N THR A 5 11.54 -10.01 -8.18
CA THR A 5 10.21 -9.42 -8.01
C THR A 5 9.20 -9.87 -9.07
N ASP A 6 9.66 -10.18 -10.29
CA ASP A 6 8.84 -10.68 -11.39
C ASP A 6 8.25 -12.06 -11.10
N LYS A 7 9.00 -12.92 -10.41
CA LYS A 7 8.56 -14.28 -10.08
C LYS A 7 7.81 -14.37 -8.77
N ASN A 8 8.10 -13.46 -7.85
CA ASN A 8 7.47 -13.41 -6.53
C ASN A 8 7.50 -14.78 -5.79
N ASP A 9 8.51 -15.61 -6.06
CA ASP A 9 8.69 -16.99 -5.61
C ASP A 9 9.57 -17.07 -4.33
N HIS A 10 9.48 -16.04 -3.48
CA HIS A 10 10.41 -15.80 -2.39
C HIS A 10 10.30 -16.77 -1.19
N GLY A 11 9.27 -17.62 -1.11
CA GLY A 11 9.11 -18.62 -0.04
C GLY A 11 8.86 -18.08 1.39
N LEU A 12 8.98 -16.76 1.60
CA LEU A 12 8.72 -16.10 2.89
C LEU A 12 7.21 -15.93 3.19
N PRO A 13 6.81 -15.88 4.48
CA PRO A 13 5.41 -15.69 4.90
C PRO A 13 4.85 -14.30 4.55
N HIS A 14 5.71 -13.31 4.35
CA HIS A 14 5.35 -11.96 3.98
C HIS A 14 6.11 -11.52 2.74
N ASN A 15 5.47 -10.68 1.93
CA ASN A 15 6.09 -10.15 0.73
C ASN A 15 7.31 -9.30 1.09
N PRO A 16 8.52 -9.62 0.59
CA PRO A 16 9.76 -8.94 0.95
C PRO A 16 9.70 -7.44 0.69
N PHE A 17 9.13 -7.03 -0.45
CA PHE A 17 9.01 -5.62 -0.82
C PHE A 17 8.17 -4.83 0.19
N LYS A 18 7.02 -5.38 0.61
CA LYS A 18 6.19 -4.77 1.66
C LYS A 18 6.85 -4.74 3.04
N ALA A 19 7.74 -5.69 3.32
CA ALA A 19 8.42 -5.81 4.59
C ALA A 19 9.58 -4.81 4.75
N ILE A 20 10.29 -4.49 3.66
CA ILE A 20 11.47 -3.61 3.70
C ILE A 20 11.15 -2.13 3.53
N VAL A 21 10.01 -1.78 2.91
CA VAL A 21 9.57 -0.39 2.79
C VAL A 21 8.69 -0.05 4.01
N ALA A 22 9.34 0.34 5.10
CA ALA A 22 8.70 0.69 6.37
C ALA A 22 9.58 1.66 7.20
N PRO A 23 8.98 2.48 8.11
CA PRO A 23 7.54 2.66 8.33
C PRO A 23 6.85 3.35 7.14
N ARG A 24 5.55 3.12 6.96
CA ARG A 24 4.76 3.77 5.89
C ARG A 24 3.66 4.65 6.49
N PRO A 25 3.48 5.87 5.98
CA PRO A 25 2.29 6.65 6.28
C PRO A 25 1.01 5.87 5.93
N ILE A 26 -0.04 6.04 6.74
CA ILE A 26 -1.36 5.46 6.47
C ILE A 26 -2.27 6.60 6.01
N GLY A 27 -2.64 6.58 4.73
CA GLY A 27 -3.67 7.45 4.18
C GLY A 27 -5.05 6.90 4.49
N TRP A 28 -5.85 7.64 5.25
CA TRP A 28 -7.26 7.33 5.48
C TRP A 28 -8.09 8.03 4.41
N ILE A 29 -8.62 7.26 3.46
CA ILE A 29 -9.35 7.81 2.31
C ILE A 29 -10.83 7.56 2.49
N SER A 30 -11.60 8.65 2.50
CA SER A 30 -13.06 8.60 2.42
C SER A 30 -13.52 8.64 0.96
N ALA A 31 -14.62 7.96 0.66
CA ALA A 31 -15.24 7.97 -0.65
C ALA A 31 -16.76 7.89 -0.50
N VAL A 32 -17.50 8.53 -1.42
CA VAL A 32 -18.97 8.48 -1.45
C VAL A 32 -19.39 7.74 -2.72
N ASN A 33 -20.25 6.74 -2.57
CA ASN A 33 -20.75 6.00 -3.74
C ASN A 33 -21.95 6.70 -4.39
N ARG A 34 -22.44 6.16 -5.51
CA ARG A 34 -23.57 6.74 -6.25
C ARG A 34 -24.89 6.83 -5.46
N LYS A 35 -25.03 6.05 -4.38
CA LYS A 35 -26.19 6.07 -3.47
C LYS A 35 -26.02 7.07 -2.33
N GLY A 36 -24.89 7.78 -2.26
CA GLY A 36 -24.57 8.71 -1.18
C GLY A 36 -23.97 8.05 0.07
N GLU A 37 -23.67 6.76 0.04
CA GLU A 37 -23.09 6.05 1.19
C GLU A 37 -21.59 6.37 1.33
N ILE A 38 -21.15 6.63 2.56
CA ILE A 38 -19.76 6.98 2.89
C ILE A 38 -18.96 5.71 3.20
N ASN A 39 -17.81 5.57 2.55
CA ASN A 39 -16.82 4.53 2.80
C ASN A 39 -15.54 5.16 3.33
N LEU A 40 -14.83 4.44 4.19
CA LEU A 40 -13.54 4.85 4.75
C LEU A 40 -12.61 3.65 4.81
N SER A 41 -11.44 3.75 4.16
CA SER A 41 -10.46 2.66 4.12
C SER A 41 -9.03 3.17 4.32
N PRO A 42 -8.18 2.41 5.04
CA PRO A 42 -6.77 2.75 5.22
C PRO A 42 -5.89 2.21 4.08
N TYR A 43 -4.93 3.01 3.62
CA TYR A 43 -3.96 2.63 2.59
C TYR A 43 -2.53 2.97 3.01
N SER A 44 -1.64 1.97 2.99
CA SER A 44 -0.22 2.16 3.36
C SER A 44 0.72 2.33 2.16
N TYR A 45 0.21 2.24 0.92
CA TYR A 45 0.94 2.67 -0.27
C TYR A 45 0.59 4.13 -0.54
N PHE A 46 1.04 5.01 0.36
CA PHE A 46 0.66 6.41 0.40
C PHE A 46 1.89 7.29 0.61
N ASN A 47 2.05 8.31 -0.23
CA ASN A 47 3.10 9.32 -0.08
C ASN A 47 2.72 10.61 -0.82
N ALA A 48 3.34 11.74 -0.45
CA ALA A 48 3.23 12.97 -1.22
C ALA A 48 4.00 12.83 -2.55
N VAL A 49 3.43 13.38 -3.63
CA VAL A 49 4.07 13.36 -4.97
C VAL A 49 4.78 14.68 -5.27
N GLY A 50 4.29 15.81 -4.73
CA GLY A 50 4.87 17.14 -4.87
C GLY A 50 4.13 18.16 -4.02
N ASP A 51 4.70 19.35 -3.87
CA ASP A 51 4.17 20.44 -3.05
C ASP A 51 3.98 21.77 -3.81
N ARG A 52 4.52 21.91 -5.02
CA ARG A 52 4.33 23.04 -5.95
C ARG A 52 4.38 22.60 -7.41
#